data_AF-A0A1Z2KZI7-F1
#
_entry.id   AF-A0A1Z2KZI7-F1
#
_cell.length_a   1.000
_cell.length_b   1.000
_cell.length_c   1.000
_cell.angle_alpha   90.00
_cell.angle_beta   90.00
_cell.angle_gamma   90.00
#
_symmetry.space_group_name_H-M   'P 1'
#
loop_
_entity.id
_entity.type
_entity.pdbx_description
1 polymer ?
#
loop_
_entity_poly.entity_id
_entity_poly.type
_entity_poly.pdbx_seq_one_letter_code
_entity_poly.pdbx_strand_id
1 'polypeptide(L)'
;MVIKRSGVTEPFSRTKVISGVRKACQGRPVTEDALAKLGQRVEEAVRATGSAELSTHDVGLAILGPLRDLDLVAYLRFASVYQAFDSLEDFEAAVAELREQRPVTTAGERDGGPGVPAPATAAE
;
A
#
# COMPACT_ATOMS: atom_id res chain seq x y z
N MET A 1 -4.83 -10.42 20.89
CA MET A 1 -6.24 -10.57 20.45
C MET A 1 -6.68 -9.31 19.72
N VAL A 2 -7.69 -9.40 18.86
CA VAL A 2 -8.29 -8.25 18.17
C VAL A 2 -9.72 -8.06 18.66
N ILE A 3 -10.01 -6.89 19.23
CA ILE A 3 -11.33 -6.46 19.66
C ILE A 3 -12.07 -5.89 18.44
N LYS A 4 -13.23 -6.47 18.11
CA LYS A 4 -14.12 -5.98 17.06
C LYS A 4 -14.93 -4.79 17.54
N ARG A 5 -15.48 -4.01 16.60
CA ARG A 5 -16.44 -2.94 16.90
C ARG A 5 -17.68 -3.47 17.67
N SER A 6 -18.02 -4.74 17.48
CA SER A 6 -19.09 -5.43 18.23
C SER A 6 -18.72 -5.80 19.68
N GLY A 7 -17.48 -5.56 20.12
CA GLY A 7 -16.98 -5.98 21.44
C GLY A 7 -16.46 -7.41 21.49
N VAL A 8 -16.66 -8.22 20.44
CA VAL A 8 -16.15 -9.60 20.36
C VAL A 8 -14.64 -9.59 20.14
N THR A 9 -13.92 -10.45 20.86
CA THR A 9 -12.47 -10.65 20.69
C THR A 9 -12.17 -11.89 19.87
N GLU A 10 -11.25 -11.79 18.93
CA GLU A 10 -10.75 -12.93 18.14
C GLU A 10 -9.23 -12.91 17.98
N PRO A 11 -8.58 -14.02 17.64
CA PRO A 11 -7.17 -14.01 17.27
C PRO A 11 -6.90 -13.09 16.08
N PHE A 12 -5.73 -12.46 16.05
CA PHE A 12 -5.29 -11.72 14.87
C PHE A 12 -5.22 -12.66 13.66
N SER A 13 -5.69 -12.21 12.50
CA SER A 13 -5.72 -13.00 11.27
C SER A 13 -5.13 -12.21 10.10
N ARG A 14 -3.97 -12.65 9.62
CA ARG A 14 -3.36 -12.12 8.39
C ARG A 14 -4.29 -12.20 7.19
N THR A 15 -5.05 -13.29 7.06
CA THR A 15 -6.00 -13.48 5.96
C THR A 15 -7.08 -12.39 5.94
N LYS A 16 -7.56 -11.95 7.12
CA LYS A 16 -8.53 -10.85 7.24
C LYS A 16 -7.91 -9.51 6.86
N VAL A 17 -6.65 -9.26 7.26
CA VAL A 17 -5.89 -8.07 6.85
C VAL A 17 -5.77 -8.01 5.33
N ILE A 18 -5.27 -9.08 4.71
CA ILE A 18 -5.08 -9.18 3.25
C ILE A 18 -6.41 -8.95 2.53
N SER A 19 -7.49 -9.57 3.00
CA SER A 19 -8.83 -9.41 2.41
C SER A 19 -9.33 -7.96 2.48
N GLY A 20 -9.04 -7.24 3.56
CA GLY A 20 -9.37 -5.83 3.73
C GLY A 20 -8.58 -4.93 2.76
N VAL A 21 -7.28 -5.17 2.65
CA VAL A 21 -6.37 -4.41 1.78
C VAL A 21 -6.64 -4.65 0.30
N ARG A 22 -7.01 -5.89 -0.07
CA ARG A 22 -7.26 -6.26 -1.48
C ARG A 22 -8.30 -5.35 -2.14
N LYS A 23 -9.31 -4.88 -1.40
CA LYS A 23 -10.30 -3.92 -1.93
C LYS A 23 -9.67 -2.58 -2.32
N ALA A 24 -8.77 -2.05 -1.50
CA ALA A 24 -8.07 -0.80 -1.81
C ALA A 24 -7.10 -0.94 -3.00
N CYS A 25 -6.51 -2.13 -3.17
CA CYS A 25 -5.60 -2.46 -4.27
C CYS A 25 -6.29 -2.80 -5.61
N GLN A 26 -7.63 -2.78 -5.71
CA GLN A 26 -8.32 -3.12 -6.96
C GLN A 26 -7.90 -2.21 -8.13
N GLY A 27 -7.53 -2.83 -9.25
CA GLY A 27 -7.05 -2.14 -10.45
C GLY A 27 -5.64 -1.53 -10.33
N ARG A 28 -4.89 -1.89 -9.28
CA ARG A 28 -3.48 -1.48 -9.09
C ARG A 28 -2.53 -2.63 -9.44
N PRO A 29 -1.27 -2.34 -9.83
CA PRO A 29 -0.26 -3.35 -10.14
C PRO A 29 0.32 -3.97 -8.85
N VAL A 30 -0.54 -4.54 -7.99
CA VAL A 30 -0.16 -5.17 -6.73
C VAL A 30 -0.36 -6.67 -6.84
N THR A 31 0.71 -7.44 -6.61
CA THR A 31 0.67 -8.90 -6.69
C THR A 31 0.19 -9.53 -5.39
N GLU A 32 -0.29 -10.77 -5.46
CA GLU A 32 -0.69 -11.55 -4.29
C GLU A 32 0.48 -11.81 -3.33
N ASP A 33 1.70 -11.99 -3.86
CA ASP A 33 2.92 -12.10 -3.05
C ASP A 33 3.21 -10.80 -2.28
N ALA A 34 3.02 -9.64 -2.92
CA ALA A 34 3.19 -8.35 -2.26
C ALA A 34 2.15 -8.12 -1.15
N LEU A 35 0.90 -8.55 -1.37
CA LEU A 35 -0.13 -8.55 -0.33
C LEU A 35 0.21 -9.49 0.84
N ALA A 36 0.76 -10.67 0.56
CA ALA A 36 1.20 -11.61 1.59
C ALA A 36 2.33 -11.01 2.45
N LYS A 37 3.32 -10.38 1.80
CA LYS A 37 4.40 -9.64 2.48
C LYS A 37 3.88 -8.48 3.31
N LEU A 38 2.91 -7.71 2.78
CA LEU A 38 2.24 -6.67 3.54
C LEU A 38 1.55 -7.24 4.79
N GLY A 39 0.80 -8.34 4.65
CA GLY A 39 0.14 -9.00 5.76
C GLY A 39 1.12 -9.46 6.85
N GLN A 40 2.31 -9.94 6.45
CA GLN A 40 3.39 -10.26 7.38
C GLN A 40 3.93 -9.02 8.10
N ARG A 41 4.25 -7.94 7.37
CA ARG A 41 4.72 -6.68 7.97
C ARG A 41 3.72 -6.09 8.97
N VAL A 42 2.42 -6.21 8.68
CA VAL A 42 1.36 -5.77 9.60
C VAL A 42 1.32 -6.63 10.85
N GLU A 43 1.46 -7.96 10.73
CA GLU A 43 1.56 -8.83 11.90
C GLU A 43 2.76 -8.48 12.79
N GLU A 44 3.92 -8.25 12.16
CA GLU A 44 5.14 -7.85 12.86
C GLU A 44 4.97 -6.50 13.57
N ALA A 45 4.39 -5.50 12.90
CA ALA A 45 4.09 -4.19 13.48
C ALA A 45 3.13 -4.30 14.67
N VAL A 46 2.05 -5.07 14.51
CA VAL A 46 1.08 -5.36 15.57
C VAL A 46 1.76 -6.05 16.75
N ARG A 47 2.60 -7.04 16.52
CA ARG A 47 3.32 -7.76 17.58
C ARG A 47 4.33 -6.84 18.30
N ALA A 48 5.01 -5.97 17.56
CA ALA A 48 5.98 -5.03 18.11
C ALA A 48 5.38 -4.01 19.08
N THR A 49 4.06 -3.76 19.01
CA THR A 49 3.36 -2.90 20.00
C THR A 49 3.41 -3.47 21.42
N GLY A 50 3.59 -4.79 21.58
CA GLY A 50 3.52 -5.46 22.88
C GLY A 50 2.12 -5.52 23.49
N SER A 51 1.10 -5.02 22.79
CA SER A 51 -0.27 -4.98 23.27
C SER A 51 -0.92 -6.38 23.27
N ALA A 52 -1.46 -6.78 24.41
CA ALA A 52 -2.21 -8.04 24.52
C ALA A 52 -3.52 -8.02 23.70
N GLU A 53 -4.13 -6.84 23.59
CA GLU A 53 -5.38 -6.60 22.88
C GLU A 53 -5.25 -5.36 22.01
N LEU A 54 -5.72 -5.45 20.77
CA LEU A 54 -5.74 -4.35 19.82
C LEU A 54 -7.15 -4.19 19.28
N SER A 55 -7.58 -2.96 19.05
CA SER A 55 -8.85 -2.75 18.37
C SER A 55 -8.70 -3.05 16.87
N THR A 56 -9.82 -3.29 16.20
CA THR A 56 -9.84 -3.40 14.73
C THR A 56 -9.38 -2.10 14.07
N HIS A 57 -9.58 -0.96 14.74
CA HIS A 57 -9.11 0.34 14.26
C HIS A 57 -7.58 0.41 14.30
N ASP A 58 -6.95 -0.02 15.39
CA ASP A 58 -5.48 -0.03 15.53
C ASP A 58 -4.83 -0.93 14.48
N VAL A 59 -5.43 -2.09 14.21
CA VAL A 59 -4.98 -2.98 13.12
C VAL A 59 -5.12 -2.29 11.76
N GLY A 60 -6.20 -1.52 11.55
CA GLY A 60 -6.40 -0.69 10.36
C GLY A 60 -5.30 0.35 10.19
N LEU A 61 -4.94 1.04 11.27
CA LEU A 61 -3.85 2.02 11.25
C LEU A 61 -2.49 1.36 10.99
N ALA A 62 -2.24 0.17 11.55
CA ALA A 62 -1.00 -0.59 11.31
C ALA A 62 -0.81 -1.02 9.84
N ILE A 63 -1.89 -1.10 9.06
CA ILE A 63 -1.84 -1.38 7.62
C ILE A 63 -1.29 -0.20 6.81
N LEU A 64 -1.54 1.04 7.26
CA LEU A 64 -1.26 2.25 6.48
C LEU A 64 0.22 2.39 6.13
N GLY A 65 1.13 2.13 7.07
CA GLY A 65 2.58 2.20 6.82
C GLY A 65 3.02 1.26 5.70
N PRO A 66 2.86 -0.07 5.87
CA PRO A 66 3.21 -1.04 4.82
C PRO A 66 2.49 -0.81 3.49
N LEU A 67 1.25 -0.34 3.52
CA LEU A 67 0.47 -0.07 2.30
C LEU A 67 0.97 1.18 1.56
N ARG A 68 1.42 2.21 2.29
CA ARG A 68 2.05 3.41 1.72
C ARG A 68 3.29 3.05 0.90
N ASP A 69 4.15 2.19 1.44
CA ASP A 69 5.35 1.73 0.74
C ASP A 69 5.01 0.88 -0.49
N LEU A 70 3.90 0.13 -0.42
CA LEU A 70 3.48 -0.77 -1.47
C LEU A 70 2.82 -0.03 -2.65
N ASP A 71 1.84 0.82 -2.38
CA ASP A 71 1.12 1.59 -3.41
C ASP A 71 0.43 2.82 -2.80
N LEU A 72 0.86 4.01 -3.22
CA LEU A 72 0.34 5.28 -2.69
C LEU A 72 -1.16 5.50 -2.98
N VAL A 73 -1.68 4.99 -4.11
CA VAL A 73 -3.10 5.18 -4.46
C VAL A 73 -3.98 4.25 -3.64
N ALA A 74 -3.56 2.99 -3.45
CA ALA A 74 -4.23 2.05 -2.55
C ALA A 74 -4.18 2.56 -1.11
N TYR A 75 -3.05 3.14 -0.69
CA TYR A 75 -2.92 3.82 0.59
C TYR A 75 -3.97 4.93 0.75
N LEU A 76 -4.08 5.87 -0.20
CA LEU A 76 -5.07 6.97 -0.10
C LEU A 76 -6.50 6.44 -0.02
N ARG A 77 -6.85 5.43 -0.82
CA ARG A 77 -8.18 4.79 -0.80
C ARG A 77 -8.48 4.10 0.54
N PHE A 78 -7.46 3.53 1.17
CA PHE A 78 -7.60 2.87 2.46
C PHE A 78 -7.65 3.90 3.59
N ALA A 79 -6.76 4.89 3.56
CA ALA A 79 -6.66 5.98 4.53
C ALA A 79 -7.98 6.76 4.62
N SER A 80 -8.64 7.04 3.50
CA SER A 80 -9.90 7.80 3.49
C SER A 80 -10.99 7.15 4.34
N VAL A 81 -11.01 5.81 4.46
CA VAL A 81 -11.99 5.10 5.29
C VAL A 81 -11.55 5.05 6.75
N TYR A 82 -10.27 4.76 7.01
CA TYR A 82 -9.80 4.51 8.38
C TYR A 82 -9.45 5.78 9.15
N GLN A 83 -9.09 6.86 8.45
CA GLN A 83 -8.87 8.18 9.03
C GLN A 83 -10.09 9.11 8.88
N ALA A 84 -11.22 8.58 8.37
CA ALA A 84 -12.47 9.32 8.19
C ALA A 84 -12.28 10.62 7.39
N PHE A 85 -11.79 10.52 6.16
CA PHE A 85 -11.73 11.69 5.28
C PHE A 85 -13.15 12.06 4.88
N ASP A 86 -13.57 13.26 5.23
CA ASP A 86 -14.91 13.78 4.98
C ASP A 86 -14.90 14.99 4.02
N SER A 87 -13.70 15.47 3.67
CA SER A 87 -13.50 16.69 2.89
C SER A 87 -12.41 16.55 1.82
N LEU A 88 -12.38 17.47 0.85
CA LEU A 88 -11.31 17.50 -0.16
C LEU A 88 -9.96 17.85 0.50
N GLU A 89 -10.02 18.71 1.52
CA GLU A 89 -8.89 19.18 2.32
C GLU A 89 -8.16 18.02 3.00
N ASP A 90 -8.88 16.98 3.45
CA ASP A 90 -8.27 15.77 4.03
C ASP A 90 -7.41 15.02 2.99
N PHE A 91 -7.90 14.94 1.74
CA PHE A 91 -7.13 14.34 0.65
C PHE A 91 -5.93 15.21 0.30
N GLU A 92 -6.07 16.53 0.26
CA GLU A 92 -4.98 17.44 -0.02
C GLU A 92 -3.88 17.35 1.03
N ALA A 93 -4.24 17.29 2.32
CA ALA A 93 -3.31 17.11 3.42
C ALA A 93 -2.56 15.78 3.31
N ALA A 94 -3.27 14.69 3.06
CA ALA A 94 -2.65 13.38 2.87
C ALA A 94 -1.70 13.36 1.66
N VAL A 95 -2.08 13.99 0.54
CA VAL A 95 -1.22 14.09 -0.64
C VAL A 95 0.01 14.96 -0.38
N ALA A 96 -0.13 16.06 0.37
CA ALA A 96 0.99 16.90 0.76
C ALA A 96 2.00 16.11 1.60
N GLU A 97 1.54 15.38 2.61
CA GLU A 97 2.38 14.52 3.45
C GLU A 97 3.11 13.44 2.62
N LEU A 98 2.42 12.85 1.64
CA LEU A 98 3.02 11.88 0.72
C LEU A 98 4.15 12.48 -0.14
N ARG A 99 4.04 13.76 -0.52
CA ARG A 99 5.06 14.45 -1.32
C ARG A 99 6.30 14.78 -0.51
N GLU A 100 6.15 15.18 0.75
CA GLU A 100 7.27 15.53 1.63
C GLU A 100 8.15 14.33 2.01
N GLN A 101 7.54 13.14 2.14
CA GLN A 101 8.26 11.93 2.53
C GLN A 101 8.87 11.15 1.36
N ARG A 102 8.80 11.68 0.13
CA ARG A 102 9.43 11.05 -1.03
C ARG A 102 10.88 11.54 -1.17
N PRO A 103 11.92 10.75 -0.87
CA PRO A 103 13.21 11.01 -1.50
C PRO A 103 12.99 10.86 -2.99
N VAL A 104 13.42 11.85 -3.78
CA VAL A 104 13.25 11.88 -5.22
C VAL A 104 13.81 10.57 -5.81
N THR A 105 12.94 9.66 -6.25
CA THR A 105 13.29 8.65 -7.23
C THR A 105 12.62 9.06 -8.52
N THR A 106 13.18 10.10 -9.14
CA THR A 106 12.96 10.44 -10.55
C THR A 106 14.04 9.78 -11.38
N ALA A 107 13.67 8.75 -12.13
CA ALA A 107 14.06 8.44 -13.50
C ALA A 107 13.49 7.03 -13.79
N GLY A 108 12.67 6.78 -14.79
CA GLY A 108 12.84 7.26 -16.15
C GLY A 108 13.65 6.29 -17.00
N GLU A 109 13.61 4.97 -16.75
CA GLU A 109 14.10 3.97 -17.72
C GLU A 109 13.07 3.80 -18.85
N ARG A 110 13.07 4.79 -19.74
CA ARG A 110 12.78 4.58 -21.16
C ARG A 110 14.11 4.54 -21.89
N ASP A 111 14.74 3.37 -21.92
CA ASP A 111 15.82 3.03 -22.86
C ASP A 111 15.80 1.51 -23.04
N GLY A 112 15.80 0.89 -24.23
CA GLY A 112 15.95 1.41 -25.58
C GLY A 112 15.08 0.63 -26.56
N GLY A 113 14.57 1.33 -27.58
CA GLY A 113 14.06 0.65 -28.77
C GLY A 113 15.22 -0.01 -29.52
N PRO A 114 15.05 -1.20 -30.13
CA PRO A 114 16.07 -1.71 -31.02
C PRO A 114 16.09 -0.83 -32.26
N GLY A 115 17.14 -0.03 -32.40
CA GLY A 115 17.45 0.68 -33.62
C GLY A 115 17.58 -0.33 -34.75
N VAL A 116 16.71 -0.22 -35.75
CA VAL A 116 16.82 -0.95 -37.01
C VAL A 116 18.07 -0.46 -37.74
N PRO A 117 19.07 -1.31 -38.04
CA PRO A 117 20.09 -0.93 -39.00
C PRO A 117 19.55 -1.19 -40.40
N ALA A 118 19.37 -0.12 -41.18
CA ALA A 118 19.16 -0.20 -42.62
C ALA A 118 20.47 -0.68 -43.28
N PRO A 119 20.48 -1.75 -44.10
CA PRO A 119 21.65 -2.05 -44.91
C PRO A 119 21.69 -1.14 -46.14
N ALA A 120 22.87 -0.55 -46.33
CA ALA A 120 23.22 0.37 -47.39
C ALA A 120 23.28 -0.32 -48.76
N THR A 121 22.77 0.38 -49.77
CA THR A 121 22.93 0.05 -51.19
C THR A 121 24.28 0.59 -51.68
N ALA A 122 25.19 -0.28 -52.13
CA ALA A 122 26.30 0.00 -53.04
C ALA A 122 26.82 -1.36 -53.55
N ALA A 123 26.54 -1.71 -54.81
CA ALA A 123 27.40 -1.49 -55.97
C ALA A 123 28.47 -2.58 -56.12
N GLU A 124 28.18 -3.60 -56.93
CA GLU A 124 28.97 -4.00 -58.11
C GLU A 124 28.08 -4.75 -59.11
#